data_AF-A0A1Y3AVC4-F1
#
_entry.id   AF-A0A1Y3AVC4-F1
#
_cell.length_a   1.000
_cell.length_b   1.000
_cell.length_c   1.000
_cell.angle_alpha   90.00
_cell.angle_beta   90.00
_cell.angle_gamma   90.00
#
_symmetry.space_group_name_H-M   'P 1'
#
loop_
_entity.id
_entity.type
_entity.pdbx_description
1 polymer ?
#
loop_
_entity_poly.entity_id
_entity_poly.type
_entity_poly.pdbx_seq_one_letter_code
_entity_poly.pdbx_strand_id
1 'polypeptide(L)'
;MDTKAEIIRNQAAEKLNLDNSVDYTLVELKSDNERYIFNETELNIATTLSLNGRIFISHKDHLDALTTLPEQEGTTIGSIFKLESFSSQEIAYYLTNQTWKLFFNIHPYEFIYLVFGRHNFNDITANLDLCRRNFNELQYWAITEVLLEKSLSRRVQILKKLIKIAG
;
A
#
# COMPACT_ATOMS: atom_id res chain seq x y z
N MET A 1 4.81 -20.26 7.43
CA MET A 1 6.13 -19.85 7.96
C MET A 1 6.45 -18.55 7.25
N ASP A 2 6.35 -17.44 7.96
CA ASP A 2 6.37 -16.12 7.35
C ASP A 2 7.79 -15.71 6.96
N THR A 3 7.93 -15.13 5.77
CA THR A 3 9.23 -14.95 5.12
C THR A 3 9.87 -13.63 5.58
N LYS A 4 11.08 -13.72 6.13
CA LYS A 4 11.89 -12.56 6.53
C LYS A 4 12.45 -11.82 5.31
N ALA A 5 12.75 -10.53 5.47
CA ALA A 5 13.39 -9.72 4.43
C ALA A 5 14.70 -10.32 3.92
N GLU A 6 15.52 -10.90 4.80
CA GLU A 6 16.76 -11.58 4.42
C GLU A 6 16.52 -12.74 3.44
N ILE A 7 15.49 -13.55 3.71
CA ILE A 7 15.15 -14.71 2.87
C ILE A 7 14.69 -14.22 1.49
N ILE A 8 13.86 -13.16 1.44
CA ILE A 8 13.42 -12.54 0.18
C ILE A 8 14.62 -12.01 -0.61
N ARG A 9 15.55 -11.31 0.07
CA ARG A 9 16.77 -10.77 -0.54
C ARG A 9 17.63 -11.89 -1.13
N ASN A 10 17.91 -12.93 -0.35
CA ASN A 10 18.74 -14.07 -0.78
C ASN A 10 18.12 -14.79 -1.98
N GLN A 11 16.82 -15.08 -1.94
CA GLN A 11 16.11 -15.72 -3.06
C GLN A 11 16.08 -14.85 -4.32
N ALA A 12 15.92 -13.53 -4.17
CA ALA A 12 15.97 -12.60 -5.30
C ALA A 12 17.37 -12.54 -5.91
N ALA A 13 18.41 -12.44 -5.07
CA ALA A 13 19.81 -12.42 -5.51
C ALA A 13 20.19 -13.70 -6.26
N GLU A 14 19.80 -14.87 -5.76
CA GLU A 14 20.01 -16.16 -6.41
C GLU A 14 19.33 -16.21 -7.79
N LYS A 15 18.03 -15.86 -7.86
CA LYS A 15 17.26 -15.88 -9.11
C LYS A 15 17.78 -14.90 -10.16
N LEU A 16 18.33 -13.77 -9.73
CA LEU A 16 18.90 -12.74 -10.60
C LEU A 16 20.39 -12.97 -10.90
N ASN A 17 21.00 -14.03 -10.36
CA ASN A 17 22.43 -14.32 -10.47
C ASN A 17 23.32 -13.14 -10.07
N LEU A 18 22.98 -12.49 -8.96
CA LEU A 18 23.75 -11.36 -8.42
C LEU A 18 25.05 -11.85 -7.78
N ASP A 19 26.05 -10.97 -7.72
CA ASP A 19 27.36 -11.28 -7.14
C ASP A 19 27.25 -11.41 -5.60
N ASN A 20 27.53 -12.60 -5.08
CA ASN A 20 27.45 -12.87 -3.64
C ASN A 20 28.49 -12.10 -2.79
N SER A 21 29.50 -11.49 -3.41
CA SER A 21 30.48 -10.63 -2.71
C SER A 21 29.93 -9.24 -2.40
N VAL A 22 28.80 -8.87 -3.02
CA VAL A 22 28.19 -7.55 -2.92
C VAL A 22 27.15 -7.50 -1.80
N ASP A 23 27.16 -6.42 -1.02
CA ASP A 23 26.21 -6.18 0.06
C ASP A 23 24.91 -5.56 -0.48
N TYR A 24 23.97 -6.42 -0.85
CA TYR A 24 22.63 -6.04 -1.27
C TYR A 24 21.71 -5.78 -0.08
N THR A 25 20.71 -4.93 -0.28
CA THR A 25 19.63 -4.73 0.68
C THR A 25 18.26 -4.73 -0.01
N LEU A 26 17.24 -5.13 0.74
CA LEU A 26 15.85 -5.03 0.32
C LEU A 26 15.33 -3.63 0.68
N VAL A 27 14.69 -2.96 -0.27
CA VAL A 27 14.22 -1.57 -0.11
C VAL A 27 12.82 -1.44 -0.67
N GLU A 28 11.93 -0.79 0.06
CA GLU A 28 10.73 -0.21 -0.53
C GLU A 28 11.07 1.18 -1.07
N LEU A 29 10.80 1.39 -2.35
CA LEU A 29 10.73 2.72 -2.92
C LEU A 29 9.26 3.13 -3.03
N LYS A 30 8.90 4.22 -2.36
CA LYS A 30 7.56 4.79 -2.37
C LYS A 30 7.37 5.70 -3.58
N SER A 31 6.12 6.02 -3.91
CA SER A 31 5.77 6.90 -5.03
C SER A 31 6.22 8.36 -4.86
N ASP A 32 6.56 8.77 -3.64
CA ASP A 32 7.14 10.09 -3.33
C ASP A 32 8.67 10.10 -3.35
N ASN A 33 9.31 9.04 -3.88
CA ASN A 33 10.75 8.77 -3.87
C ASN A 33 11.36 8.56 -2.47
N GLU A 34 10.56 8.47 -1.41
CA GLU A 34 11.08 8.02 -0.12
C GLU A 34 11.49 6.54 -0.21
N ARG A 35 12.57 6.21 0.50
CA ARG A 35 13.14 4.86 0.54
C ARG A 35 13.08 4.34 1.96
N TYR A 36 12.55 3.15 2.11
CA TYR A 36 12.56 2.42 3.36
C TYR A 36 13.40 1.16 3.20
N ILE A 37 14.52 1.10 3.93
CA ILE A 37 15.43 -0.04 3.92
C ILE A 37 14.92 -1.04 4.96
N PHE A 38 14.56 -2.25 4.52
CA PHE A 38 14.09 -3.29 5.43
C PHE A 38 15.25 -3.87 6.25
N ASN A 39 15.06 -4.00 7.56
CA ASN A 39 15.95 -4.82 8.39
C ASN A 39 15.78 -6.30 8.02
N GLU A 40 16.87 -7.06 8.04
CA GLU A 40 16.93 -8.48 7.69
C GLU A 40 15.91 -9.35 8.47
N THR A 41 15.62 -8.98 9.71
CA THR A 41 14.67 -9.70 10.57
C THR A 41 13.20 -9.30 10.37
N GLU A 42 12.91 -8.27 9.57
CA GLU A 42 11.54 -7.82 9.34
C GLU A 42 10.71 -8.89 8.63
N LEU A 43 9.46 -9.02 9.08
CA LEU A 43 8.45 -9.94 8.56
C LEU A 43 7.34 -9.14 7.87
N ASN A 44 6.50 -9.86 7.12
CA ASN A 44 5.27 -9.33 6.52
C ASN A 44 5.47 -8.24 5.44
N ILE A 45 6.62 -8.25 4.78
CA ILE A 45 7.07 -7.22 3.82
C ILE A 45 6.00 -6.87 2.78
N ALA A 46 5.31 -7.88 2.23
CA ALA A 46 4.36 -7.67 1.14
C ALA A 46 3.12 -6.85 1.53
N THR A 47 2.59 -7.03 2.75
CA THR A 47 1.37 -6.33 3.17
C THR A 47 1.65 -4.99 3.84
N THR A 48 2.90 -4.75 4.28
CA THR A 48 3.33 -3.49 4.90
C THR A 48 3.71 -2.39 3.90
N LEU A 49 3.81 -2.70 2.61
CA LEU A 49 4.11 -1.70 1.58
C LEU A 49 3.07 -0.57 1.55
N SER A 50 3.53 0.63 1.23
CA SER A 50 2.67 1.73 0.80
C SER A 50 1.85 1.36 -0.46
N LEU A 51 0.77 2.10 -0.73
CA LEU A 51 -0.18 1.75 -1.79
C LEU A 51 0.49 1.56 -3.16
N ASN A 52 1.30 2.54 -3.56
CA ASN A 52 2.05 2.50 -4.81
C ASN A 52 3.52 2.14 -4.60
N GLY A 53 3.90 1.67 -3.41
CA GLY A 53 5.25 1.22 -3.11
C GLY A 53 5.65 0.00 -3.92
N ARG A 54 6.94 -0.13 -4.19
CA ARG A 54 7.53 -1.28 -4.86
C ARG A 54 8.79 -1.73 -4.13
N ILE A 55 9.01 -3.04 -4.13
CA ILE A 55 10.18 -3.66 -3.52
C ILE A 55 11.29 -3.73 -4.57
N PHE A 56 12.49 -3.32 -4.17
CA PHE A 56 13.71 -3.41 -4.94
C PHE A 56 14.77 -4.17 -4.14
N ILE A 57 15.67 -4.82 -4.87
CA ILE A 57 16.98 -5.22 -4.36
C ILE A 57 18.01 -4.27 -4.96
N SER A 58 18.84 -3.67 -4.12
CA SER A 58 19.86 -2.73 -4.57
C SER A 58 21.12 -2.82 -3.72
N HIS A 59 22.25 -2.42 -4.31
CA HIS A 59 23.50 -2.26 -3.59
C HIS A 59 23.35 -1.15 -2.54
N LYS A 60 23.87 -1.33 -1.32
CA LYS A 60 23.75 -0.32 -0.25
C LYS A 60 24.32 1.05 -0.65
N ASP A 61 25.42 1.07 -1.40
CA ASP A 61 26.04 2.30 -1.92
C ASP A 61 25.30 2.98 -3.10
N HIS A 62 24.31 2.32 -3.72
CA HIS A 62 23.58 2.84 -4.88
C HIS A 62 22.09 3.08 -4.62
N LEU A 63 21.71 3.21 -3.34
CA LEU A 63 20.31 3.47 -2.98
C LEU A 63 19.81 4.81 -3.49
N ASP A 64 20.71 5.79 -3.60
CA ASP A 64 20.45 7.13 -4.13
C ASP A 64 20.03 7.14 -5.61
N ALA A 65 20.44 6.13 -6.38
CA ALA A 65 20.12 5.98 -7.79
C ALA A 65 18.73 5.36 -8.05
N LEU A 66 18.02 4.86 -7.04
CA LEU A 66 16.69 4.28 -7.22
C LEU A 66 15.66 5.37 -7.56
N THR A 67 14.91 5.17 -8.65
CA THR A 67 13.86 6.07 -9.15
C THR A 67 12.51 5.36 -9.25
N THR A 68 11.41 6.09 -9.04
CA THR A 68 10.07 5.52 -9.16
C THR A 68 9.80 4.94 -10.54
N LEU A 69 9.04 3.85 -10.59
CA LEU A 69 8.56 3.28 -11.85
C LEU A 69 7.29 4.01 -12.32
N PRO A 70 7.01 4.04 -13.64
CA PRO A 70 5.81 4.67 -14.17
C PRO A 70 4.50 4.19 -13.51
N GLU A 71 4.41 2.91 -13.14
CA GLU A 71 3.24 2.37 -12.45
C GLU A 71 3.06 2.84 -10.99
N GLN A 72 4.07 3.49 -10.39
CA GLN A 72 3.98 4.04 -9.03
C GLN A 72 3.35 5.44 -9.00
N GLU A 73 3.34 6.14 -10.13
CA GLU A 73 2.80 7.51 -10.27
C GLU A 73 1.26 7.54 -10.21
N GLY A 74 0.60 6.39 -10.24
CA GLY A 74 -0.85 6.28 -10.15
C GLY A 74 -1.57 6.65 -11.45
N THR A 75 -2.86 6.94 -11.36
CA THR A 75 -3.68 7.29 -12.52
C THR A 75 -3.56 8.77 -12.88
N THR A 76 -3.54 9.07 -14.17
CA THR A 76 -3.56 10.44 -14.70
C THR A 76 -4.97 10.91 -15.08
N ILE A 77 -5.96 10.01 -15.00
CA ILE A 77 -7.36 10.28 -15.34
C ILE A 77 -8.24 9.82 -14.18
N GLY A 78 -9.07 10.73 -13.67
CA GLY A 78 -10.06 10.42 -12.62
C GLY A 78 -11.08 9.40 -13.11
N SER A 79 -11.56 8.54 -12.21
CA SER A 79 -12.46 7.42 -12.52
C SER A 79 -13.88 7.61 -11.99
N ILE A 80 -14.14 8.68 -11.22
CA ILE A 80 -15.42 8.91 -10.55
C ILE A 80 -16.61 9.09 -11.50
N PHE A 81 -16.35 9.48 -12.76
CA PHE A 81 -17.38 9.51 -13.79
C PHE A 81 -18.03 8.13 -14.02
N LYS A 82 -17.28 7.03 -13.77
CA LYS A 82 -17.81 5.66 -13.84
C LYS A 82 -18.79 5.34 -12.71
N LEU A 83 -18.78 6.14 -11.65
CA LEU A 83 -19.63 5.99 -10.47
C LEU A 83 -20.81 6.98 -10.47
N GLU A 84 -20.90 7.87 -11.45
CA GLU A 84 -21.98 8.88 -11.55
C GLU A 84 -23.37 8.23 -11.67
N SER A 85 -23.46 7.05 -12.30
CA SER A 85 -24.71 6.30 -12.47
C SER A 85 -25.23 5.63 -11.20
N PHE A 86 -24.37 5.46 -10.18
CA PHE A 86 -24.75 4.83 -8.92
C PHE A 86 -25.22 5.87 -7.91
N SER A 87 -26.20 5.53 -7.08
CA SER A 87 -26.58 6.36 -5.94
C SER A 87 -25.44 6.42 -4.91
N SER A 88 -25.41 7.46 -4.08
CA SER A 88 -24.39 7.55 -3.02
C SER A 88 -24.54 6.43 -2.00
N GLN A 89 -25.78 6.00 -1.73
CA GLN A 89 -26.10 4.91 -0.83
C GLN A 89 -25.57 3.56 -1.34
N GLU A 90 -25.71 3.27 -2.63
CA GLU A 90 -25.16 2.03 -3.21
C GLU A 90 -23.64 1.99 -3.09
N ILE A 91 -22.96 3.09 -3.41
CA ILE A 91 -21.50 3.18 -3.28
C ILE A 91 -21.10 2.96 -1.81
N ALA A 92 -21.73 3.67 -0.88
CA ALA A 92 -21.46 3.53 0.55
C ALA A 92 -21.68 2.09 1.04
N TYR A 93 -22.74 1.42 0.59
CA TYR A 93 -23.02 0.02 0.90
C TYR A 93 -21.91 -0.91 0.42
N TYR A 94 -21.47 -0.79 -0.84
CA TYR A 94 -20.39 -1.63 -1.37
C TYR A 94 -19.06 -1.38 -0.67
N LEU A 95 -18.71 -0.11 -0.41
CA LEU A 95 -17.51 0.24 0.36
C LEU A 95 -17.54 -0.34 1.77
N THR A 96 -18.71 -0.27 2.44
CA THR A 96 -18.91 -0.83 3.78
C THR A 96 -18.76 -2.34 3.78
N ASN A 97 -19.40 -3.04 2.83
CA ASN A 97 -19.32 -4.49 2.73
C ASN A 97 -17.89 -4.96 2.45
N GLN A 98 -17.16 -4.26 1.58
CA GLN A 98 -15.76 -4.59 1.30
C GLN A 98 -14.86 -4.36 2.51
N THR A 99 -15.01 -3.22 3.17
CA THR A 99 -14.24 -2.88 4.39
C THR A 99 -14.57 -3.86 5.52
N TRP A 100 -15.83 -4.27 5.66
CA TRP A 100 -16.27 -5.23 6.66
C TRP A 100 -15.60 -6.60 6.48
N LYS A 101 -15.46 -7.08 5.24
CA LYS A 101 -14.76 -8.35 4.96
C LYS A 101 -13.30 -8.31 5.41
N LEU A 102 -12.60 -7.19 5.16
CA LEU A 102 -11.22 -7.02 5.61
C LEU A 102 -11.15 -6.98 7.14
N PHE A 103 -12.04 -6.22 7.77
CA PHE A 103 -12.09 -6.10 9.22
C PHE A 103 -12.40 -7.43 9.92
N PHE A 104 -13.35 -8.20 9.38
CA PHE A 104 -13.77 -9.48 9.96
C PHE A 104 -12.65 -10.54 9.97
N ASN A 105 -11.69 -10.43 9.05
CA ASN A 105 -10.55 -11.35 8.98
C ASN A 105 -9.45 -11.01 10.00
N ILE A 106 -9.51 -9.87 10.69
CA ILE A 106 -8.46 -9.47 11.63
C ILE A 106 -8.57 -10.30 12.91
N HIS A 107 -7.52 -11.07 13.19
CA HIS A 107 -7.44 -11.76 14.48
C HIS A 107 -7.09 -10.76 15.59
N PRO A 108 -7.72 -10.81 16.79
CA PRO A 108 -7.42 -9.87 17.88
C PRO A 108 -5.93 -9.79 18.27
N TYR A 109 -5.18 -10.89 18.18
CA TYR A 109 -3.73 -10.90 18.42
C TYR A 109 -2.92 -10.07 17.42
N GLU A 110 -3.41 -9.83 16.20
CA GLU A 110 -2.70 -8.96 15.24
C GLU A 110 -2.52 -7.54 15.79
N PHE A 111 -3.46 -7.05 16.60
CA PHE A 111 -3.31 -5.77 17.30
C PHE A 111 -2.20 -5.82 18.37
N ILE A 112 -2.10 -6.93 19.10
CA ILE A 112 -1.05 -7.12 20.12
C ILE A 112 0.32 -7.17 19.43
N TYR A 113 0.45 -7.94 18.36
CA TYR A 113 1.70 -8.06 17.60
C TYR A 113 2.12 -6.74 16.96
N LEU A 114 1.16 -5.92 16.50
CA LEU A 114 1.45 -4.59 15.99
C LEU A 114 2.02 -3.67 17.07
N VAL A 115 1.39 -3.63 18.25
CA VAL A 115 1.78 -2.71 19.34
C VAL A 115 3.11 -3.11 19.98
N PHE A 116 3.31 -4.40 20.23
CA PHE A 116 4.49 -4.91 20.94
C PHE A 116 5.61 -5.37 19.99
N GLY A 117 5.41 -5.28 18.68
CA GLY A 117 6.40 -5.61 17.66
C GLY A 117 6.29 -7.06 17.18
N ARG A 118 6.03 -7.24 15.88
CA ARG A 118 5.85 -8.53 15.20
C ARG A 118 7.00 -9.52 15.44
N HIS A 119 8.23 -9.00 15.42
CA HIS A 119 9.46 -9.80 15.61
C HIS A 119 9.55 -10.46 17.00
N ASN A 120 8.89 -9.91 18.02
CA ASN A 120 8.89 -10.48 19.37
C ASN A 120 8.01 -11.74 19.47
N PHE A 121 7.05 -11.90 18.55
CA PHE A 121 6.12 -13.03 18.53
C PHE A 121 6.38 -14.00 17.37
N ASN A 122 7.23 -13.62 16.41
CA ASN A 122 7.42 -14.35 15.14
C ASN A 122 6.11 -14.63 14.40
N ASP A 123 5.17 -13.69 14.48
CA ASP A 123 3.85 -13.76 13.86
C ASP A 123 3.59 -12.51 12.99
N ILE A 124 2.64 -12.62 12.06
CA ILE A 124 2.28 -11.56 11.11
C ILE A 124 1.00 -10.81 11.52
N THR A 125 0.79 -9.67 10.86
CA THR A 125 -0.41 -8.84 11.02
C THR A 125 -1.05 -8.54 9.67
N ALA A 126 -1.02 -9.51 8.76
CA ALA A 126 -1.38 -9.29 7.36
C ALA A 126 -2.81 -8.77 7.17
N ASN A 127 -3.79 -9.28 7.93
CA ASN A 127 -5.18 -8.82 7.78
C ASN A 127 -5.33 -7.39 8.31
N LEU A 128 -4.68 -7.10 9.44
CA LEU A 128 -4.66 -5.75 10.01
C LEU A 128 -3.97 -4.75 9.06
N ASP A 129 -2.85 -5.15 8.46
CA ASP A 129 -2.11 -4.33 7.49
C ASP A 129 -2.95 -4.07 6.23
N LEU A 130 -3.64 -5.09 5.69
CA LEU A 130 -4.55 -4.94 4.57
C LEU A 130 -5.76 -4.04 4.89
N CYS A 131 -6.34 -4.17 6.08
CA CYS A 131 -7.44 -3.31 6.50
C CYS A 131 -7.00 -1.85 6.64
N ARG A 132 -5.81 -1.61 7.22
CA ARG A 132 -5.20 -0.27 7.30
C ARG A 132 -4.87 0.28 5.91
N ARG A 133 -4.36 -0.56 5.01
CA ARG A 133 -4.06 -0.19 3.63
C ARG A 133 -5.33 0.23 2.87
N ASN A 134 -6.44 -0.50 3.03
CA ASN A 134 -7.74 -0.15 2.44
C ASN A 134 -8.26 1.21 2.93
N PHE A 135 -8.03 1.57 4.20
CA PHE A 135 -8.37 2.91 4.69
C PHE A 135 -7.60 4.00 3.93
N ASN A 136 -6.28 3.83 3.78
CA ASN A 136 -5.46 4.76 3.00
C ASN A 136 -5.93 4.80 1.54
N GLU A 137 -6.25 3.65 0.94
CA GLU A 137 -6.72 3.56 -0.44
C GLU A 137 -7.98 4.41 -0.67
N LEU A 138 -8.97 4.31 0.21
CA LEU A 138 -10.20 5.11 0.12
C LEU A 138 -9.94 6.61 0.30
N GLN A 139 -9.05 6.97 1.23
CA GLN A 139 -8.65 8.36 1.44
C GLN A 139 -7.97 8.93 0.20
N TYR A 140 -6.95 8.25 -0.32
CA TYR A 140 -6.21 8.70 -1.50
C TYR A 140 -7.06 8.66 -2.76
N TRP A 141 -7.99 7.71 -2.88
CA TRP A 141 -8.97 7.69 -3.98
C TRP A 141 -9.79 8.98 -3.99
N ALA A 142 -10.40 9.36 -2.86
CA ALA A 142 -11.19 10.58 -2.76
C ALA A 142 -10.36 11.83 -3.13
N ILE A 143 -9.13 11.92 -2.66
CA ILE A 143 -8.20 13.02 -2.99
C ILE A 143 -7.87 13.02 -4.49
N THR A 144 -7.53 11.87 -5.05
CA THR A 144 -7.14 11.70 -6.46
C THR A 144 -8.27 12.13 -7.40
N GLU A 145 -9.51 11.72 -7.13
CA GLU A 145 -10.68 12.10 -7.95
C GLU A 145 -10.92 13.61 -7.96
N VAL A 146 -10.72 14.28 -6.83
CA VAL A 146 -10.87 15.74 -6.71
C VAL A 146 -9.74 16.48 -7.43
N LEU A 147 -8.50 16.01 -7.29
CA LEU A 147 -7.32 16.68 -7.87
C LEU A 147 -7.21 16.50 -9.39
N LEU A 148 -7.69 15.37 -9.93
CA LEU A 148 -7.66 15.10 -11.37
C LEU A 148 -8.79 15.78 -12.15
N GLU A 149 -9.87 16.23 -11.48
CA GLU A 149 -10.96 16.95 -12.16
C GLU A 149 -10.59 18.43 -12.38
N LYS A 150 -10.46 18.80 -13.65
CA LYS A 150 -10.05 20.14 -14.09
C LYS A 150 -11.22 21.13 -14.07
N SER A 151 -12.45 20.66 -14.26
CA SER A 151 -13.64 21.50 -14.26
C SER A 151 -14.08 21.83 -12.84
N LEU A 152 -14.09 23.12 -12.48
CA LEU A 152 -14.53 23.57 -11.16
C LEU A 152 -15.95 23.09 -10.83
N SER A 153 -16.88 23.16 -11.79
CA SER A 153 -18.27 22.76 -11.58
C SER A 153 -18.40 21.26 -11.30
N ARG A 154 -17.69 20.42 -12.07
CA ARG A 154 -17.67 18.96 -11.84
C ARG A 154 -16.95 18.61 -10.54
N ARG A 155 -15.86 19.30 -10.21
CA ARG A 155 -15.16 19.10 -8.94
C ARG A 155 -16.04 19.40 -7.73
N VAL A 156 -16.92 20.41 -7.79
CA VAL A 156 -17.94 20.66 -6.76
C VAL A 156 -18.96 19.52 -6.68
N GLN A 157 -19.38 18.94 -7.82
CA GLN A 157 -20.28 17.79 -7.85
C GLN A 157 -19.64 16.55 -7.22
N ILE A 158 -18.37 16.28 -7.53
CA ILE A 158 -17.57 15.20 -6.93
C ILE A 158 -17.49 15.38 -5.41
N LEU A 159 -17.15 16.56 -4.92
CA LEU A 159 -17.10 16.84 -3.47
C LEU A 159 -18.46 16.58 -2.80
N LYS A 160 -19.55 17.07 -3.39
CA LYS A 160 -20.91 16.80 -2.90
C LYS A 160 -21.22 15.30 -2.88
N LYS A 161 -20.79 14.56 -3.91
CA LYS A 161 -21.00 13.12 -4.01
C LYS A 161 -20.24 12.37 -2.91
N LEU A 162 -18.97 12.70 -2.69
CA LEU A 162 -18.12 12.11 -1.65
C LEU A 162 -18.67 12.39 -0.24
N ILE A 163 -19.12 13.62 0.03
CA ILE A 163 -19.77 13.97 1.31
C ILE A 163 -21.02 13.13 1.54
N LYS A 164 -21.85 12.93 0.49
CA LYS A 164 -23.04 12.07 0.56
C LYS A 164 -22.74 10.57 0.67
N ILE A 165 -21.54 10.12 0.28
CA ILE A 165 -21.13 8.73 0.48
C ILE A 165 -20.69 8.55 1.95
N ALA A 166 -20.09 9.57 2.54
CA ALA A 166 -19.56 9.54 3.90
C ALA A 166 -20.63 9.76 4.99
N GLY A 167 -21.66 10.56 4.73
CA GLY A 167 -22.76 10.88 5.65
C GLY A 167 -24.04 10.15 5.30
#